data_AF-A0A8S3QKC9-F1
#
_entry.id   AF-A0A8S3QKC9-F1
#
_cell.length_a   1.000
_cell.length_b   1.000
_cell.length_c   1.000
_cell.angle_alpha   90.00
_cell.angle_beta   90.00
_cell.angle_gamma   90.00
#
_symmetry.space_group_name_H-M   'P 1'
#
loop_
_entity.id
_entity.type
_entity.pdbx_description
1 polymer ?
#
loop_
_entity_poly.entity_id
_entity_poly.type
_entity_poly.pdbx_seq_one_letter_code
_entity_poly.pdbx_strand_id
1 'polypeptide(L)'
;MNEMFIRFYGGLFPSFMLAILLMGLVFQLHQIRRERKCADIIEAISSFGAPYKILPVVVIFRFILNNESFEALITSFGLPQEDSRELTKSGLYSAALPLMLYIISLGVVNVHCYLLIMALHIFSKVAAVLFGWIPSLLFTFCEKIKVLLLTLAILTSCILCGSLGIIISYICFVIQLARLCHLTRVSNNGNIATKFNFGVTILLIFLWVVVLSFPASISWAKNLRYTFILLDDSNKLMSVLSVLSISCLIVLDNPISARESYLYLAPGVYVVNVLLLLYGMVSVYRIIYAVTSVLLGLAVTRIIYYLKNGQHIDIEQEKSD
;
A
#
# COMPACT_ATOMS: atom_id res chain seq x y z
N MET A 1 17.46 9.15 -28.39
CA MET A 1 16.11 9.67 -28.06
C MET A 1 15.46 8.88 -26.91
N ASN A 2 15.48 7.53 -26.94
CA ASN A 2 14.84 6.69 -25.92
C ASN A 2 15.44 6.81 -24.50
N GLU A 3 16.76 6.97 -24.37
CA GLU A 3 17.41 7.09 -23.05
C GLU A 3 17.08 8.40 -22.32
N MET A 4 16.87 9.50 -23.06
CA MET A 4 16.49 10.78 -22.47
C MET A 4 15.06 10.74 -21.92
N PHE A 5 14.13 10.09 -22.62
CA PHE A 5 12.75 9.98 -22.17
C PHE A 5 12.66 9.19 -20.85
N ILE A 6 13.36 8.05 -20.76
CA ILE A 6 13.38 7.22 -19.53
C ILE A 6 14.02 7.99 -18.38
N ARG A 7 15.10 8.75 -18.63
CA ARG A 7 15.79 9.52 -17.59
C ARG A 7 14.94 10.64 -17.00
N PHE A 8 14.18 11.37 -17.82
CA PHE A 8 13.40 12.53 -17.36
C PHE A 8 12.00 12.16 -16.88
N TYR A 9 11.32 11.21 -17.52
CA TYR A 9 9.94 10.85 -17.18
C TYR A 9 9.84 9.61 -16.29
N GLY A 10 10.91 8.80 -16.19
CA GLY A 10 10.94 7.58 -15.39
C GLY A 10 10.57 7.80 -13.92
N GLY A 11 11.02 8.93 -13.34
CA GLY A 11 10.71 9.30 -11.95
C GLY A 11 9.24 9.67 -11.69
N LEU A 12 8.49 10.02 -12.74
CA LEU A 12 7.10 10.45 -12.62
C LEU A 12 6.14 9.25 -12.54
N PHE A 13 6.47 8.15 -13.21
CA PHE A 13 5.62 6.95 -13.34
C PHE A 13 5.12 6.36 -12.02
N PRO A 14 5.95 6.18 -10.97
CA PRO A 14 5.52 5.57 -9.71
C PRO A 14 4.29 6.24 -9.08
N SER A 15 4.20 7.57 -9.17
CA SER A 15 3.07 8.33 -8.61
C SER A 15 1.75 7.97 -9.29
N PHE A 16 1.74 7.88 -10.62
CA PHE A 16 0.58 7.50 -11.42
C PHE A 16 0.21 6.02 -11.23
N MET A 17 1.20 5.13 -11.17
CA MET A 17 0.96 3.70 -10.93
C MET A 17 0.31 3.46 -9.56
N LEU A 18 0.82 4.10 -8.52
CA LEU A 18 0.20 4.06 -7.19
C LEU A 18 -1.17 4.72 -7.18
N ALA A 19 -1.36 5.82 -7.90
CA ALA A 19 -2.66 6.46 -7.96
C ALA A 19 -3.76 5.54 -8.51
N ILE A 20 -3.43 4.72 -9.51
CA ILE A 20 -4.34 3.71 -10.07
C ILE A 20 -4.65 2.60 -9.05
N LEU A 21 -3.62 2.11 -8.34
CA LEU A 21 -3.81 1.11 -7.27
C LEU A 21 -4.69 1.65 -6.13
N LEU A 22 -4.50 2.91 -5.74
CA LEU A 22 -5.33 3.58 -4.74
C LEU A 22 -6.78 3.76 -5.21
N MET A 23 -7.02 4.06 -6.49
CA MET A 23 -8.39 4.06 -7.04
C MET A 23 -9.04 2.68 -6.95
N GLY A 24 -8.30 1.61 -7.26
CA GLY A 24 -8.77 0.24 -7.08
C GLY A 24 -9.13 -0.06 -5.62
N LEU A 25 -8.27 0.36 -4.67
CA LEU A 25 -8.53 0.23 -3.24
C LEU A 25 -9.79 1.01 -2.80
N VAL A 26 -9.97 2.25 -3.26
CA VAL A 26 -11.17 3.05 -2.96
C VAL A 26 -12.43 2.30 -3.39
N PHE A 27 -12.43 1.70 -4.58
CA PHE A 27 -13.57 0.90 -5.06
C PHE A 27 -13.82 -0.33 -4.19
N GLN A 28 -12.76 -1.08 -3.85
CA GLN A 28 -12.88 -2.25 -2.96
C GLN A 28 -13.41 -1.89 -1.57
N LEU A 29 -12.99 -0.77 -0.99
CA LEU A 29 -13.52 -0.28 0.29
C LEU A 29 -15.02 0.02 0.21
N HIS A 30 -15.49 0.63 -0.89
CA HIS A 30 -16.90 0.88 -1.13
C HIS A 30 -17.70 -0.42 -1.30
N GLN A 31 -17.16 -1.40 -2.02
CA GLN A 31 -17.79 -2.70 -2.20
C GLN A 31 -17.87 -3.50 -0.89
N ILE A 32 -16.80 -3.57 -0.11
CA ILE A 32 -16.81 -4.28 1.18
C ILE A 32 -17.86 -3.68 2.11
N ARG A 33 -18.00 -2.34 2.09
CA ARG A 33 -19.05 -1.64 2.85
C ARG A 33 -20.46 -2.03 2.40
N ARG A 34 -20.72 -2.03 1.09
CA ARG A 34 -22.08 -2.22 0.53
C ARG A 34 -22.50 -3.69 0.45
N GLU A 35 -21.62 -4.56 -0.01
CA GLU A 35 -21.94 -5.94 -0.42
C GLU A 35 -21.26 -7.00 0.45
N ARG A 36 -20.37 -6.58 1.38
CA ARG A 36 -19.53 -7.48 2.20
C ARG A 36 -18.64 -8.43 1.38
N LYS A 37 -18.45 -8.12 0.09
CA LYS A 37 -17.57 -8.82 -0.84
C LYS A 37 -16.53 -7.84 -1.37
N CYS A 38 -15.39 -8.38 -1.78
CA CYS A 38 -14.31 -7.60 -2.38
C CYS A 38 -14.04 -8.14 -3.78
N ALA A 39 -14.25 -7.31 -4.80
CA ALA A 39 -13.84 -7.59 -6.18
C ALA A 39 -12.33 -7.79 -6.29
N ASP A 40 -11.90 -8.52 -7.32
CA ASP A 40 -10.49 -8.62 -7.68
C ASP A 40 -9.92 -7.23 -8.03
N ILE A 41 -8.63 -7.01 -7.81
CA ILE A 41 -8.00 -5.71 -8.05
C ILE A 41 -8.05 -5.30 -9.52
N ILE A 42 -7.95 -6.25 -10.45
CA ILE A 42 -8.04 -5.96 -11.89
C ILE A 42 -9.45 -5.47 -12.25
N GLU A 43 -10.49 -6.12 -11.69
CA GLU A 43 -11.88 -5.69 -11.85
C GLU A 43 -12.16 -4.35 -11.16
N ALA A 44 -11.56 -4.11 -10.00
CA ALA A 44 -11.67 -2.84 -9.29
C ALA A 44 -11.04 -1.69 -10.09
N ILE A 45 -9.88 -1.93 -10.70
CA ILE A 45 -9.19 -0.95 -11.55
C ILE A 45 -9.97 -0.71 -12.84
N SER A 46 -10.50 -1.74 -13.50
CA SER A 46 -11.30 -1.54 -14.71
C SER A 46 -12.59 -0.75 -14.41
N SER A 47 -13.16 -0.93 -13.22
CA SER A 47 -14.38 -0.25 -12.79
C SER A 47 -14.15 1.20 -12.35
N PHE A 48 -13.05 1.49 -11.64
CA PHE A 48 -12.85 2.78 -10.97
C PHE A 48 -11.52 3.49 -11.27
N GLY A 49 -10.58 2.85 -11.96
CA GLY A 49 -9.27 3.40 -12.32
C GLY A 49 -9.25 4.24 -13.60
N ALA A 50 -10.39 4.78 -14.04
CA ALA A 50 -10.44 5.58 -15.26
C ALA A 50 -9.96 7.02 -15.02
N PRO A 51 -9.20 7.63 -15.96
CA PRO A 51 -8.57 8.95 -15.75
C PRO A 51 -9.57 10.07 -15.45
N TYR A 52 -10.76 10.03 -16.08
CA TYR A 52 -11.81 11.03 -15.89
C TYR A 52 -12.39 11.07 -14.47
N LYS A 53 -12.11 10.05 -13.63
CA LYS A 53 -12.58 10.02 -12.24
C LYS A 53 -11.69 10.81 -11.28
N ILE A 54 -10.40 10.98 -11.61
CA ILE A 54 -9.41 11.61 -10.71
C ILE A 54 -8.74 12.83 -11.33
N LEU A 55 -8.36 12.79 -12.60
CA LEU A 55 -7.61 13.87 -13.24
C LEU A 55 -8.36 15.22 -13.27
N PRO A 56 -9.68 15.28 -13.53
CA PRO A 56 -10.40 16.56 -13.48
C PRO A 56 -10.32 17.22 -12.10
N VAL A 57 -10.39 16.42 -11.03
CA VAL A 57 -10.26 16.92 -9.65
C VAL A 57 -8.84 17.46 -9.43
N VAL A 58 -7.82 16.73 -9.85
CA VAL A 58 -6.41 17.21 -9.79
C VAL A 58 -6.23 18.52 -10.56
N VAL A 59 -6.82 18.65 -11.76
CA VAL A 59 -6.74 19.90 -12.56
C VAL A 59 -7.44 21.06 -11.86
N ILE A 60 -8.61 20.85 -11.25
CA ILE A 60 -9.31 21.89 -10.49
C ILE A 60 -8.48 22.35 -9.29
N PHE A 61 -7.95 21.41 -8.50
CA PHE A 61 -7.10 21.76 -7.37
C PHE A 61 -5.85 22.49 -7.83
N ARG A 62 -5.19 22.01 -8.89
CA ARG A 62 -4.03 22.69 -9.47
C ARG A 62 -4.34 24.12 -9.90
N PHE A 63 -5.51 24.37 -10.49
CA PHE A 63 -5.94 25.71 -10.84
C PHE A 63 -6.08 26.61 -9.59
N ILE A 64 -6.67 26.10 -8.52
CA ILE A 64 -6.81 26.81 -7.24
C ILE A 64 -5.43 27.10 -6.62
N LEU A 65 -4.54 26.10 -6.60
CA LEU A 65 -3.19 26.20 -6.03
C LEU A 65 -2.29 27.17 -6.82
N ASN A 66 -2.58 27.40 -8.10
CA ASN A 66 -1.84 28.34 -8.92
C ASN A 66 -2.21 29.81 -8.70
N ASN A 67 -3.27 30.11 -7.94
CA ASN A 67 -3.63 31.47 -7.59
C ASN A 67 -2.66 32.05 -6.54
N GLU A 68 -2.10 33.24 -6.79
CA GLU A 68 -1.10 33.90 -5.94
C GLU A 68 -1.57 34.07 -4.48
N SER A 69 -2.86 34.39 -4.27
CA SER A 69 -3.41 34.53 -2.92
C SER A 69 -3.41 33.21 -2.15
N PHE A 70 -3.61 32.09 -2.84
CA PHE A 70 -3.66 30.77 -2.22
C PHE A 70 -2.25 30.22 -1.98
N GLU A 71 -1.29 30.57 -2.84
CA GLU A 71 0.12 30.24 -2.65
C GLU A 71 0.71 30.90 -1.39
N ALA A 72 0.42 32.18 -1.15
CA ALA A 72 0.87 32.88 0.07
C ALA A 72 0.33 32.19 1.34
N LEU A 73 -0.91 31.70 1.27
CA LEU A 73 -1.52 30.95 2.37
C LEU A 73 -0.85 29.58 2.56
N ILE A 74 -0.63 28.82 1.49
CA ILE A 74 0.03 27.49 1.54
C ILE A 74 1.45 27.58 2.08
N THR A 75 2.21 28.56 1.62
CA THR A 75 3.58 28.80 2.10
C THR A 75 3.60 29.19 3.58
N SER A 76 2.59 29.91 4.08
CA SER A 76 2.45 30.16 5.52
C SER A 76 2.18 28.89 6.34
N PHE A 77 1.50 27.89 5.75
CA PHE A 77 1.30 26.57 6.35
C PHE A 77 2.51 25.63 6.20
N GLY A 78 3.60 26.07 5.56
CA GLY A 78 4.82 25.28 5.36
C GLY A 78 4.67 24.13 4.35
N LEU A 79 3.63 24.15 3.52
CA LEU A 79 3.42 23.16 2.47
C LEU A 79 4.37 23.43 1.29
N PRO A 80 4.92 22.37 0.65
CA PRO A 80 5.80 22.52 -0.50
C PRO A 80 5.06 23.09 -1.71
N GLN A 81 5.80 23.69 -2.64
CA GLN A 81 5.25 24.10 -3.93
C GLN A 81 4.77 22.87 -4.72
N GLU A 82 3.73 23.08 -5.52
CA GLU A 82 3.13 22.04 -6.38
C GLU A 82 4.08 21.65 -7.53
N ASP A 83 4.12 20.35 -7.83
CA ASP A 83 5.17 19.75 -8.65
C ASP A 83 5.14 20.19 -10.12
N SER A 84 3.97 20.54 -10.67
CA SER A 84 3.88 21.00 -12.04
C SER A 84 4.62 22.31 -12.28
N ARG A 85 4.75 23.18 -11.26
CA ARG A 85 5.51 24.43 -11.39
C ARG A 85 7.01 24.15 -11.53
N GLU A 86 7.52 23.19 -10.77
CA GLU A 86 8.91 22.75 -10.89
C GLU A 86 9.16 22.09 -12.26
N LEU A 87 8.25 21.22 -12.71
CA LEU A 87 8.32 20.60 -14.04
C LEU A 87 8.20 21.63 -15.18
N THR A 88 7.42 22.70 -14.99
CA THR A 88 7.28 23.80 -15.96
C THR A 88 8.57 24.61 -16.03
N LYS A 89 9.21 24.92 -14.88
CA LYS A 89 10.52 25.59 -14.84
C LYS A 89 11.59 24.78 -15.56
N SER A 90 11.55 23.45 -15.45
CA SER A 90 12.47 22.55 -16.18
C SER A 90 12.12 22.35 -17.66
N GLY A 91 11.03 22.95 -18.17
CA GLY A 91 10.58 22.78 -19.55
C GLY A 91 10.04 21.39 -19.89
N LEU A 92 9.70 20.59 -18.86
CA LEU A 92 9.24 19.20 -19.00
C LEU A 92 7.71 19.06 -18.95
N TYR A 93 7.01 20.09 -18.46
CA TYR A 93 5.56 20.03 -18.28
C TYR A 93 4.79 20.40 -19.56
N SER A 94 3.83 19.56 -19.94
CA SER A 94 2.80 19.88 -20.94
C SER A 94 1.41 19.51 -20.42
N ALA A 95 0.36 20.16 -20.93
CA ALA A 95 -1.02 19.90 -20.47
C ALA A 95 -1.48 18.45 -20.72
N ALA A 96 -0.94 17.80 -21.75
CA ALA A 96 -1.25 16.40 -22.08
C ALA A 96 -0.46 15.39 -21.24
N LEU A 97 0.63 15.82 -20.57
CA LEU A 97 1.56 14.93 -19.87
C LEU A 97 0.88 14.06 -18.79
N PRO A 98 0.05 14.60 -17.86
CA PRO A 98 -0.56 13.77 -16.84
C PRO A 98 -1.50 12.71 -17.40
N LEU A 99 -2.25 13.06 -18.46
CA LEU A 99 -3.15 12.11 -19.12
C LEU A 99 -2.38 10.98 -19.79
N MET A 100 -1.32 11.31 -20.54
CA MET A 100 -0.47 10.33 -21.20
C MET A 100 0.19 9.39 -20.18
N LEU A 101 0.79 9.94 -19.11
CA LEU A 101 1.42 9.14 -18.05
C LEU A 101 0.40 8.26 -17.32
N TYR A 102 -0.82 8.74 -17.10
CA TYR A 102 -1.89 7.96 -16.48
C TYR A 102 -2.30 6.77 -17.36
N ILE A 103 -2.52 6.97 -18.66
CA ILE A 103 -2.92 5.89 -19.58
C ILE A 103 -1.83 4.82 -19.69
N ILE A 104 -0.57 5.23 -19.83
CA ILE A 104 0.56 4.28 -19.88
C ILE A 104 0.65 3.52 -18.55
N SER A 105 0.59 4.24 -17.43
CA SER A 105 0.62 3.63 -16.09
C SER A 105 -0.54 2.65 -15.88
N LEU A 106 -1.73 2.91 -16.43
CA LEU A 106 -2.88 2.00 -16.36
C LEU A 106 -2.57 0.66 -17.04
N GLY A 107 -1.94 0.68 -18.21
CA GLY A 107 -1.47 -0.53 -18.87
C GLY A 107 -0.43 -1.29 -18.04
N VAL A 108 0.59 -0.60 -17.54
CA VAL A 108 1.67 -1.20 -16.75
C VAL A 108 1.14 -1.80 -15.44
N VAL A 109 0.25 -1.09 -14.73
CA VAL A 109 -0.33 -1.58 -13.47
C VAL A 109 -1.16 -2.85 -13.70
N ASN A 110 -1.94 -2.93 -14.77
CA ASN A 110 -2.72 -4.14 -15.08
C ASN A 110 -1.80 -5.34 -15.35
N VAL A 111 -0.75 -5.15 -16.15
CA VAL A 111 0.26 -6.20 -16.39
C VAL A 111 0.94 -6.60 -15.07
N HIS A 112 1.29 -5.62 -14.25
CA HIS A 112 1.92 -5.85 -12.95
C HIS A 112 1.02 -6.64 -11.98
N CYS A 113 -0.28 -6.29 -11.90
CA CYS A 113 -1.27 -7.03 -11.11
C CYS A 113 -1.39 -8.48 -11.58
N TYR A 114 -1.50 -8.69 -12.90
CA TYR A 114 -1.58 -10.04 -13.48
C TYR A 114 -0.34 -10.88 -13.16
N LEU A 115 0.86 -10.32 -13.33
CA LEU A 115 2.12 -11.00 -13.02
C LEU A 115 2.22 -11.38 -11.54
N LEU A 116 1.85 -10.48 -10.64
CA LEU A 116 1.90 -10.74 -9.20
C LEU A 116 0.90 -11.82 -8.78
N ILE A 117 -0.34 -11.76 -9.29
CA ILE A 117 -1.37 -12.77 -9.02
C ILE A 117 -0.91 -14.14 -9.54
N MET A 118 -0.36 -14.20 -10.75
CA MET A 118 0.19 -15.43 -11.31
C MET A 118 1.37 -15.96 -10.47
N ALA A 119 2.27 -15.10 -10.03
CA ALA A 119 3.37 -15.48 -9.15
C ALA A 119 2.86 -16.06 -7.82
N LEU A 120 1.84 -15.46 -7.20
CA LEU A 120 1.21 -15.99 -5.99
C LEU A 120 0.56 -17.35 -6.22
N HIS A 121 -0.12 -17.56 -7.35
CA HIS A 121 -0.70 -18.86 -7.70
C HIS A 121 0.35 -19.94 -7.91
N ILE A 122 1.45 -19.62 -8.62
CA ILE A 122 2.57 -20.54 -8.82
C ILE A 122 3.21 -20.88 -7.47
N PHE A 123 3.52 -19.86 -6.67
CA PHE A 123 4.13 -20.04 -5.35
C PHE A 123 3.23 -20.88 -4.43
N SER A 124 1.92 -20.63 -4.42
CA SER A 124 0.95 -21.42 -3.65
C SER A 124 0.89 -22.88 -4.12
N LYS A 125 0.94 -23.16 -5.42
CA LYS A 125 1.01 -24.53 -5.96
C LYS A 125 2.31 -25.23 -5.56
N VAL A 126 3.46 -24.56 -5.73
CA VAL A 126 4.77 -25.11 -5.37
C VAL A 126 4.84 -25.38 -3.88
N ALA A 127 4.39 -24.45 -3.04
CA ALA A 127 4.30 -24.63 -1.60
C ALA A 127 3.39 -25.82 -1.23
N ALA A 128 2.24 -25.97 -1.89
CA ALA A 128 1.34 -27.10 -1.64
C ALA A 128 1.95 -28.45 -2.03
N VAL A 129 2.78 -28.50 -3.08
CA VAL A 129 3.48 -29.74 -3.47
C VAL A 129 4.63 -30.04 -2.51
N LEU A 130 5.47 -29.04 -2.19
CA LEU A 130 6.63 -29.20 -1.30
C LEU A 130 6.22 -29.52 0.14
N PHE A 131 5.14 -28.90 0.62
CA PHE A 131 4.70 -29.00 2.01
C PHE A 131 3.38 -29.76 2.17
N GLY A 132 2.84 -30.38 1.11
CA GLY A 132 1.58 -31.15 1.16
C GLY A 132 1.64 -32.39 2.06
N TRP A 133 2.85 -32.83 2.40
CA TRP A 133 3.11 -33.96 3.32
C TRP A 133 3.21 -33.50 4.78
N ILE A 134 3.18 -32.19 5.04
CA ILE A 134 3.45 -31.64 6.36
C ILE A 134 2.16 -31.62 7.20
N PRO A 135 2.18 -32.19 8.42
CA PRO A 135 1.01 -32.25 9.29
C PRO A 135 0.55 -30.85 9.73
N SER A 136 -0.77 -30.73 10.01
CA SER A 136 -1.46 -29.51 10.46
C SER A 136 -0.80 -28.79 11.66
N LEU A 137 0.01 -29.50 12.45
CA LEU A 137 0.81 -28.96 13.55
C LEU A 137 1.82 -27.88 13.13
N LEU A 138 2.42 -28.00 11.94
CA LEU A 138 3.41 -27.03 11.46
C LEU A 138 2.74 -25.69 11.07
N PHE A 139 1.46 -25.71 10.69
CA PHE A 139 0.70 -24.48 10.44
C PHE A 139 0.44 -23.69 11.74
N THR A 140 0.14 -24.37 12.85
CA THR A 140 -0.02 -23.73 14.16
C THR A 140 1.32 -23.19 14.68
N PHE A 141 2.41 -23.91 14.44
CA PHE A 141 3.76 -23.45 14.73
C PHE A 141 4.14 -22.22 13.88
N CYS A 142 3.75 -22.22 12.60
CA CYS A 142 3.96 -21.12 11.67
C CYS A 142 3.21 -19.84 12.09
N GLU A 143 2.03 -19.94 12.70
CA GLU A 143 1.30 -18.79 13.26
C GLU A 143 2.04 -18.11 14.43
N LYS A 144 2.62 -18.90 15.35
CA LYS A 144 3.44 -18.36 16.45
C LYS A 144 4.76 -17.76 15.93
N ILE A 145 5.40 -18.44 14.98
CA ILE A 145 6.60 -17.93 14.30
C ILE A 145 6.30 -16.62 13.56
N LYS A 146 5.13 -16.50 12.92
CA LYS A 146 4.72 -15.28 12.20
C LYS A 146 4.69 -14.08 13.14
N VAL A 147 4.08 -14.21 14.32
CA VAL A 147 4.04 -13.12 15.31
C VAL A 147 5.47 -12.76 15.76
N LEU A 148 6.32 -13.76 16.05
CA LEU A 148 7.72 -13.54 16.40
C LEU A 148 8.51 -12.83 15.29
N LEU A 149 8.28 -13.21 14.03
CA LEU A 149 8.98 -12.64 12.89
C LEU A 149 8.54 -11.19 12.62
N LEU A 150 7.26 -10.87 12.87
CA LEU A 150 6.76 -9.49 12.79
C LEU A 150 7.28 -8.62 13.94
N THR A 151 7.37 -9.14 15.17
CA THR A 151 7.98 -8.38 16.27
C THR A 151 9.47 -8.13 16.00
N LEU A 152 10.18 -9.12 15.44
CA LEU A 152 11.56 -8.93 14.97
C LEU A 152 11.64 -7.89 13.84
N ALA A 153 10.69 -7.89 12.89
CA ALA A 153 10.65 -6.90 11.81
C ALA A 153 10.50 -5.46 12.36
N ILE A 154 9.65 -5.27 13.37
CA ILE A 154 9.47 -3.99 14.05
C ILE A 154 10.77 -3.59 14.77
N LEU A 155 11.36 -4.50 15.54
CA LEU A 155 12.58 -4.23 16.30
C LEU A 155 13.76 -3.86 15.39
N THR A 156 13.96 -4.63 14.31
CA THR A 156 15.01 -4.38 13.31
C THR A 156 14.78 -3.07 12.56
N SER A 157 13.52 -2.71 12.27
CA SER A 157 13.17 -1.43 11.67
C SER A 157 13.50 -0.24 12.57
N CYS A 158 13.34 -0.40 13.90
CA CYS A 158 13.66 0.66 14.87
C CYS A 158 15.17 0.81 15.10
N ILE A 159 15.90 -0.30 15.19
CA ILE A 159 17.30 -0.30 15.64
C ILE A 159 18.29 -0.26 14.47
N LEU A 160 18.13 -1.12 13.46
CA LEU A 160 19.15 -1.36 12.43
C LEU A 160 18.93 -0.50 11.18
N CYS A 161 17.88 -0.83 10.43
CA CYS A 161 17.53 -0.20 9.16
C CYS A 161 16.04 -0.44 8.89
N GLY A 162 15.30 0.62 8.56
CA GLY A 162 13.86 0.52 8.28
C GLY A 162 13.55 -0.43 7.12
N SER A 163 14.44 -0.49 6.13
CA SER A 163 14.23 -1.29 4.93
C SER A 163 14.28 -2.81 5.17
N LEU A 164 15.04 -3.29 6.16
CA LEU A 164 15.05 -4.71 6.54
C LEU A 164 13.71 -5.15 7.12
N GLY A 165 13.14 -4.33 8.01
CA GLY A 165 11.83 -4.60 8.59
C GLY A 165 10.74 -4.67 7.51
N ILE A 166 10.82 -3.79 6.50
CA ILE A 166 9.93 -3.81 5.34
C ILE A 166 10.06 -5.12 4.56
N ILE A 167 11.28 -5.57 4.25
CA ILE A 167 11.53 -6.82 3.51
C ILE A 167 11.00 -8.03 4.29
N ILE A 168 11.30 -8.12 5.59
CA ILE A 168 10.83 -9.22 6.44
C ILE A 168 9.29 -9.23 6.48
N SER A 169 8.66 -8.07 6.70
CA SER A 169 7.21 -7.93 6.72
C SER A 169 6.57 -8.31 5.39
N TYR A 170 7.22 -7.97 4.28
CA TYR A 170 6.76 -8.31 2.94
C TYR A 170 6.77 -9.83 2.73
N ILE A 171 7.86 -10.51 3.10
CA ILE A 171 7.97 -11.97 3.02
C ILE A 171 6.89 -12.64 3.87
N CYS A 172 6.70 -12.19 5.12
CA CYS A 172 5.61 -12.67 5.99
C CYS A 172 4.24 -12.54 5.31
N PHE A 173 4.00 -11.39 4.68
CA PHE A 173 2.71 -11.12 4.05
C PHE A 173 2.47 -12.00 2.81
N VAL A 174 3.50 -12.20 1.98
CA VAL A 174 3.45 -13.12 0.83
C VAL A 174 3.12 -14.54 1.29
N ILE A 175 3.75 -15.03 2.35
CA ILE A 175 3.48 -16.37 2.90
C ILE A 175 2.03 -16.49 3.37
N GLN A 176 1.52 -15.49 4.10
CA GLN A 176 0.11 -15.46 4.51
C GLN A 176 -0.83 -15.49 3.31
N LEU A 177 -0.58 -14.66 2.29
CA LEU A 177 -1.41 -14.60 1.09
C LEU A 177 -1.34 -15.87 0.25
N ALA A 178 -0.20 -16.54 0.20
CA ALA A 178 -0.05 -17.84 -0.44
C ALA A 178 -0.94 -18.91 0.23
N ARG A 179 -1.03 -18.88 1.56
CA ARG A 179 -1.95 -19.74 2.33
C ARG A 179 -3.42 -19.37 2.05
N LEU A 180 -3.77 -18.09 2.05
CA LEU A 180 -5.13 -17.65 1.71
C LEU A 180 -5.52 -18.03 0.28
N CYS A 181 -4.58 -17.98 -0.67
CA CYS A 181 -4.74 -18.44 -2.04
C CYS A 181 -5.04 -19.95 -2.08
N HIS A 182 -4.27 -20.75 -1.34
CA HIS A 182 -4.51 -22.19 -1.22
C HIS A 182 -5.91 -22.47 -0.63
N LEU A 183 -6.28 -21.77 0.45
CA LEU A 183 -7.58 -21.93 1.10
C LEU A 183 -8.74 -21.52 0.18
N THR A 184 -8.59 -20.47 -0.62
CA THR A 184 -9.61 -20.04 -1.59
C THR A 184 -9.83 -21.10 -2.69
N ARG A 185 -8.79 -21.85 -3.05
CA ARG A 185 -8.88 -22.93 -4.05
C ARG A 185 -9.54 -24.20 -3.51
N VAL A 186 -9.32 -24.49 -2.23
CA VAL A 186 -9.88 -25.70 -1.57
C VAL A 186 -11.27 -25.45 -1.01
N SER A 187 -11.54 -24.24 -0.51
CA SER A 187 -12.78 -23.86 0.15
C SER A 187 -13.57 -22.87 -0.70
N ASN A 188 -14.81 -23.21 -1.04
CA ASN A 188 -15.72 -22.33 -1.77
C ASN A 188 -16.40 -21.28 -0.85
N ASN A 189 -15.63 -20.66 0.04
CA ASN A 189 -16.14 -19.67 0.99
C ASN A 189 -15.84 -18.24 0.49
N GLY A 190 -16.90 -17.49 0.17
CA GLY A 190 -16.80 -16.11 -0.32
C GLY A 190 -16.08 -15.14 0.62
N ASN A 191 -16.06 -15.41 1.93
CA ASN A 191 -15.31 -14.60 2.90
C ASN A 191 -13.79 -14.76 2.73
N ILE A 192 -13.33 -15.97 2.40
CA ILE A 192 -11.90 -16.25 2.17
C ILE A 192 -11.44 -15.59 0.88
N ALA A 193 -12.26 -15.65 -0.18
CA ALA A 193 -12.00 -14.95 -1.43
C ALA A 193 -11.91 -13.42 -1.22
N THR A 194 -12.79 -12.84 -0.41
CA THR A 194 -12.75 -11.41 -0.06
C THR A 194 -11.45 -11.04 0.65
N LYS A 195 -11.01 -11.86 1.62
CA LYS A 195 -9.72 -11.65 2.32
C LYS A 195 -8.54 -11.70 1.35
N PHE A 196 -8.54 -12.68 0.44
CA PHE A 196 -7.51 -12.83 -0.56
C PHE A 196 -7.45 -11.62 -1.49
N ASN A 197 -8.57 -11.22 -2.11
CA ASN A 197 -8.63 -10.09 -3.05
C ASN A 197 -8.19 -8.76 -2.39
N PHE A 198 -8.67 -8.51 -1.18
CA PHE A 198 -8.26 -7.32 -0.43
C PHE A 198 -6.78 -7.38 -0.04
N GLY A 199 -6.29 -8.55 0.37
CA GLY A 199 -4.91 -8.77 0.73
C GLY A 199 -3.94 -8.60 -0.43
N VAL A 200 -4.29 -9.08 -1.63
CA VAL A 200 -3.51 -8.87 -2.87
C VAL A 200 -3.34 -7.38 -3.16
N THR A 201 -4.40 -6.58 -2.95
CA THR A 201 -4.34 -5.13 -3.17
C THR A 201 -3.41 -4.45 -2.18
N ILE A 202 -3.49 -4.80 -0.89
CA ILE A 202 -2.55 -4.28 0.12
C ILE A 202 -1.12 -4.70 -0.21
N LEU A 203 -0.91 -5.94 -0.68
CA LEU A 203 0.43 -6.44 -1.05
C LEU A 203 1.01 -5.65 -2.23
N LEU A 204 0.21 -5.35 -3.26
CA LEU A 204 0.61 -4.52 -4.39
C LEU A 204 0.98 -3.10 -3.96
N ILE A 205 0.20 -2.49 -3.06
CA ILE A 205 0.50 -1.16 -2.51
C ILE A 205 1.78 -1.22 -1.64
N PHE A 206 1.94 -2.26 -0.84
CA PHE A 206 3.11 -2.42 0.03
C PHE A 206 4.39 -2.76 -0.74
N LEU A 207 4.28 -3.44 -1.89
CA LEU A 207 5.40 -3.68 -2.79
C LEU A 207 6.05 -2.36 -3.24
N TRP A 208 5.27 -1.31 -3.44
CA TRP A 208 5.84 0.01 -3.73
C TRP A 208 6.65 0.55 -2.56
N VAL A 209 6.25 0.33 -1.30
CA VAL A 209 7.10 0.70 -0.15
C VAL A 209 8.43 -0.04 -0.19
N VAL A 210 8.42 -1.35 -0.51
CA VAL A 210 9.65 -2.16 -0.67
C VAL A 210 10.53 -1.59 -1.78
N VAL A 211 9.96 -1.31 -2.96
CA VAL A 211 10.70 -0.80 -4.13
C VAL A 211 11.29 0.58 -3.84
N LEU A 212 10.53 1.47 -3.21
CA LEU A 212 10.99 2.82 -2.89
C LEU A 212 12.04 2.85 -1.77
N SER A 213 12.01 1.88 -0.84
CA SER A 213 13.02 1.72 0.22
C SER A 213 14.25 0.91 -0.20
N PHE A 214 14.28 0.37 -1.42
CA PHE A 214 15.39 -0.45 -1.91
C PHE A 214 16.76 0.27 -1.95
N PRO A 215 16.86 1.56 -2.34
CA PRO A 215 18.14 2.27 -2.30
C PRO A 215 18.75 2.34 -0.89
N ALA A 216 17.91 2.49 0.15
CA ALA A 216 18.36 2.48 1.54
C ALA A 216 18.91 1.10 1.95
N SER A 217 18.28 0.01 1.48
CA SER A 217 18.79 -1.35 1.67
C SER A 217 20.17 -1.55 1.03
N ILE A 218 20.37 -1.07 -0.20
CA ILE A 218 21.66 -1.16 -0.89
C ILE A 218 22.72 -0.37 -0.13
N SER A 219 22.40 0.85 0.30
CA SER A 219 23.34 1.70 1.05
C SER A 219 23.74 1.05 2.36
N TRP A 220 22.79 0.50 3.11
CA TRP A 220 23.06 -0.24 4.33
C TRP A 220 23.94 -1.47 4.05
N ALA A 221 23.60 -2.27 3.03
CA ALA A 221 24.37 -3.47 2.67
C ALA A 221 25.83 -3.17 2.32
N LYS A 222 26.10 -2.02 1.68
CA LYS A 222 27.47 -1.56 1.40
C LYS A 222 28.21 -1.11 2.67
N ASN A 223 27.50 -0.45 3.58
CA ASN A 223 28.07 0.08 4.81
C ASN A 223 28.20 -0.94 5.96
N LEU A 224 27.68 -2.16 5.79
CA LEU A 224 27.78 -3.26 6.76
C LEU A 224 29.19 -3.55 7.27
N ARG A 225 30.22 -3.25 6.47
CA ARG A 225 31.63 -3.43 6.87
C ARG A 225 32.10 -2.41 7.91
N TYR A 226 31.43 -1.26 8.02
CA TYR A 226 31.86 -0.15 8.85
C TYR A 226 30.92 0.05 10.04
N THR A 227 29.61 0.07 9.80
CA THR A 227 28.60 0.25 10.86
C THR A 227 27.38 -0.61 10.60
N PHE A 228 26.85 -1.23 11.66
CA PHE A 228 25.61 -2.01 11.58
C PHE A 228 24.34 -1.13 11.56
N ILE A 229 24.46 0.12 12.00
CA ILE A 229 23.36 1.10 12.10
C ILE A 229 23.49 2.11 10.96
N LEU A 230 22.37 2.41 10.31
CA LEU A 230 22.25 3.51 9.34
C LEU A 230 21.69 4.75 10.06
N LEU A 231 22.52 5.79 10.25
CA LEU A 231 22.20 6.95 11.09
C LEU A 231 21.27 7.96 10.38
N ASP A 232 21.45 8.18 9.07
CA ASP A 232 20.76 9.24 8.30
C ASP A 232 19.77 8.67 7.27
N ASP A 233 18.77 7.91 7.71
CA ASP A 233 17.68 7.49 6.84
C ASP A 233 16.45 8.38 7.04
N SER A 234 16.23 9.30 6.10
CA SER A 234 15.06 10.20 6.08
C SER A 234 13.72 9.43 6.05
N ASN A 235 13.73 8.17 5.58
CA ASN A 235 12.55 7.30 5.51
C ASN A 235 12.42 6.34 6.70
N LYS A 236 13.28 6.44 7.72
CA LYS A 236 13.24 5.51 8.86
C LYS A 236 11.89 5.50 9.55
N LEU A 237 11.34 6.68 9.84
CA LEU A 237 10.04 6.82 10.51
C LEU A 237 8.90 6.22 9.67
N MET A 238 8.87 6.53 8.37
CA MET A 238 7.84 5.98 7.47
C MET A 238 7.96 4.47 7.32
N SER A 239 9.18 3.95 7.29
CA SER A 239 9.43 2.51 7.25
C SER A 239 8.88 1.83 8.51
N VAL A 240 9.18 2.35 9.70
CA VAL A 240 8.64 1.82 10.97
C VAL A 240 7.11 1.86 10.98
N LEU A 241 6.51 2.98 10.59
CA LEU A 241 5.04 3.10 10.53
C LEU A 241 4.42 2.11 9.53
N SER A 242 5.05 1.92 8.36
CA SER A 242 4.56 0.96 7.36
C SER A 242 4.64 -0.49 7.86
N VAL A 243 5.73 -0.85 8.54
CA VAL A 243 5.93 -2.17 9.15
C VAL A 243 4.91 -2.42 10.25
N LEU A 244 4.68 -1.44 11.13
CA LEU A 244 3.64 -1.51 12.17
C LEU A 244 2.25 -1.69 11.55
N SER A 245 1.94 -0.93 10.51
CA SER A 245 0.65 -0.98 9.82
C SER A 245 0.41 -2.34 9.20
N ILE A 246 1.37 -2.86 8.43
CA ILE A 246 1.27 -4.18 7.79
C ILE A 246 1.24 -5.30 8.83
N SER A 247 2.07 -5.23 9.87
CA SER A 247 2.05 -6.21 10.97
C SER A 247 0.67 -6.28 11.63
N CYS A 248 0.05 -5.11 11.88
CA CYS A 248 -1.31 -5.02 12.40
C CYS A 248 -2.33 -5.62 11.42
N LEU A 249 -2.26 -5.30 10.13
CA LEU A 249 -3.15 -5.83 9.11
C LEU A 249 -3.04 -7.35 8.94
N ILE A 250 -1.84 -7.91 9.10
CA ILE A 250 -1.57 -9.35 9.08
C ILE A 250 -2.22 -10.05 10.28
N VAL A 251 -2.08 -9.48 11.48
CA VAL A 251 -2.63 -10.03 12.72
C VAL A 251 -4.17 -9.91 12.71
N LEU A 252 -4.70 -8.76 12.30
CA LEU A 252 -6.14 -8.49 12.19
C LEU A 252 -6.66 -8.89 10.79
N ASP A 253 -6.67 -10.19 10.49
CA ASP A 253 -6.92 -10.80 9.16
C ASP A 253 -8.37 -10.62 8.61
N ASN A 254 -9.26 -9.87 9.28
CA ASN A 254 -10.68 -9.75 8.91
C ASN A 254 -11.03 -8.36 8.34
N PRO A 255 -11.12 -8.18 7.00
CA PRO A 255 -11.48 -6.89 6.39
C PRO A 255 -12.97 -6.57 6.50
N ILE A 256 -13.86 -7.56 6.48
CA ILE A 256 -15.33 -7.36 6.51
C ILE A 256 -15.77 -6.74 7.84
N SER A 257 -15.03 -7.00 8.91
CA SER A 257 -15.33 -6.55 10.26
C SER A 257 -15.34 -5.02 10.38
N ALA A 258 -14.35 -4.33 9.82
CA ALA A 258 -14.21 -2.87 9.92
C ALA A 258 -15.03 -2.07 8.88
N ARG A 259 -16.08 -2.68 8.28
CA ARG A 259 -16.78 -2.11 7.12
C ARG A 259 -17.41 -0.74 7.34
N GLU A 260 -17.88 -0.45 8.56
CA GLU A 260 -18.54 0.82 8.86
C GLU A 260 -17.52 1.98 8.80
N SER A 261 -16.30 1.71 9.27
CA SER A 261 -15.18 2.66 9.21
C SER A 261 -14.73 2.96 7.77
N TYR A 262 -15.04 2.08 6.81
CA TYR A 262 -14.70 2.30 5.40
C TYR A 262 -15.52 3.42 4.74
N LEU A 263 -16.61 3.86 5.37
CA LEU A 263 -17.36 5.06 4.95
C LEU A 263 -16.47 6.31 4.97
N TYR A 264 -15.64 6.47 5.99
CA TYR A 264 -14.74 7.63 6.15
C TYR A 264 -13.37 7.38 5.52
N LEU A 265 -12.90 6.13 5.56
CA LEU A 265 -11.59 5.79 5.01
C LEU A 265 -11.53 5.96 3.49
N ALA A 266 -12.56 5.54 2.76
CA ALA A 266 -12.49 5.55 1.29
C ALA A 266 -12.40 6.98 0.69
N PRO A 267 -13.17 7.98 1.14
CA PRO A 267 -12.93 9.38 0.78
C PRO A 267 -11.55 9.87 1.21
N GLY A 268 -11.06 9.47 2.38
CA GLY A 268 -9.72 9.82 2.85
C GLY A 268 -8.62 9.32 1.90
N VAL A 269 -8.70 8.05 1.48
CA VAL A 269 -7.78 7.47 0.49
C VAL A 269 -7.87 8.20 -0.85
N TYR A 270 -9.07 8.59 -1.28
CA TYR A 270 -9.26 9.38 -2.50
C TYR A 270 -8.59 10.76 -2.41
N VAL A 271 -8.70 11.46 -1.27
CA VAL A 271 -8.03 12.75 -1.04
C VAL A 271 -6.51 12.58 -1.05
N VAL A 272 -5.98 11.55 -0.36
CA VAL A 272 -4.54 11.23 -0.41
C VAL A 272 -4.09 10.93 -1.83
N ASN A 273 -4.92 10.30 -2.64
CA ASN A 273 -4.64 10.01 -4.05
C ASN A 273 -4.54 11.28 -4.91
N VAL A 274 -5.43 12.25 -4.69
CA VAL A 274 -5.36 13.56 -5.34
C VAL A 274 -4.07 14.30 -4.93
N LEU A 275 -3.73 14.28 -3.63
CA LEU A 275 -2.50 14.88 -3.12
C LEU A 275 -1.24 14.20 -3.69
N LEU A 276 -1.26 12.88 -3.85
CA LEU A 276 -0.19 12.11 -4.47
C LEU A 276 0.09 12.57 -5.91
N LEU A 277 -0.95 12.84 -6.69
CA LEU A 277 -0.79 13.32 -8.07
C LEU A 277 -0.37 14.79 -8.16
N LEU A 278 -0.64 15.60 -7.14
CA LEU A 278 -0.21 17.01 -7.07
C LEU A 278 1.23 17.18 -6.59
N TYR A 279 1.68 16.35 -5.64
CA TYR A 279 2.95 16.55 -4.92
C TYR A 279 3.93 15.38 -5.02
N GLY A 280 3.53 14.24 -5.60
CA GLY A 280 4.32 13.02 -5.66
C GLY A 280 5.04 12.78 -6.98
N MET A 281 4.98 13.72 -7.93
CA MET A 281 5.61 13.56 -9.25
C MET A 281 7.13 13.76 -9.17
N VAL A 282 7.60 14.79 -8.46
CA VAL A 282 9.01 15.17 -8.45
C VAL A 282 9.82 14.39 -7.41
N SER A 283 9.25 14.18 -6.22
CA SER A 283 9.97 13.55 -5.10
C SER A 283 9.40 12.18 -4.77
N VAL A 284 10.21 11.16 -5.02
CA VAL A 284 9.91 9.76 -4.67
C VAL A 284 9.66 9.57 -3.17
N TYR A 285 10.29 10.39 -2.32
CA TYR A 285 10.09 10.36 -0.87
C TYR A 285 8.65 10.71 -0.50
N ARG A 286 8.03 11.69 -1.17
CA ARG A 286 6.64 12.14 -0.93
C ARG A 286 5.63 11.02 -1.18
N ILE A 287 5.93 10.13 -2.11
CA ILE A 287 5.12 8.95 -2.42
C ILE A 287 5.06 7.99 -1.22
N ILE A 288 6.17 7.77 -0.52
CA ILE A 288 6.22 6.87 0.65
C ILE A 288 5.31 7.39 1.77
N TYR A 289 5.25 8.71 2.00
CA TYR A 289 4.34 9.31 2.99
C TYR A 289 2.88 9.04 2.64
N ALA A 290 2.49 9.23 1.38
CA ALA A 290 1.13 8.98 0.91
C ALA A 290 0.75 7.50 1.10
N VAL A 291 1.60 6.57 0.67
CA VAL A 291 1.34 5.13 0.80
C VAL A 291 1.26 4.70 2.26
N THR A 292 2.21 5.15 3.08
CA THR A 292 2.24 4.84 4.52
C THR A 292 0.99 5.38 5.23
N SER A 293 0.52 6.58 4.87
CA SER A 293 -0.71 7.15 5.45
C SER A 293 -1.95 6.30 5.16
N VAL A 294 -2.06 5.75 3.95
CA VAL A 294 -3.16 4.85 3.56
C VAL A 294 -3.09 3.54 4.34
N LEU A 295 -1.90 2.94 4.44
CA LEU A 295 -1.69 1.71 5.21
C LEU A 295 -1.98 1.91 6.70
N LEU A 296 -1.57 3.05 7.26
CA LEU A 296 -1.85 3.43 8.64
C LEU A 296 -3.37 3.58 8.86
N GLY A 297 -4.07 4.29 7.97
CA GLY A 297 -5.53 4.43 8.04
C GLY A 297 -6.25 3.08 8.02
N LEU A 298 -5.81 2.16 7.16
CA LEU A 298 -6.31 0.79 7.12
C LEU A 298 -6.04 0.03 8.43
N ALA A 299 -4.84 0.15 9.01
CA ALA A 299 -4.50 -0.50 10.27
C ALA A 299 -5.32 0.07 11.44
N VAL A 300 -5.39 1.40 11.56
CA VAL A 300 -6.12 2.09 12.62
C VAL A 300 -7.61 1.74 12.59
N THR A 301 -8.23 1.70 11.41
CA THR A 301 -9.65 1.32 11.31
C THR A 301 -9.91 -0.11 11.79
N ARG A 302 -8.97 -1.04 11.59
CA ARG A 302 -9.07 -2.41 12.13
C ARG A 302 -8.83 -2.46 13.64
N ILE A 303 -7.87 -1.68 14.16
CA ILE A 303 -7.61 -1.60 15.61
C ILE A 303 -8.83 -1.04 16.34
N ILE A 304 -9.41 0.06 15.85
CA ILE A 304 -10.59 0.67 16.46
C ILE A 304 -11.76 -0.32 16.51
N TYR A 305 -11.98 -1.07 15.43
CA TYR A 305 -12.99 -2.12 15.42
C TYR A 305 -12.70 -3.19 16.47
N TYR A 306 -11.46 -3.69 16.54
CA TYR A 306 -11.06 -4.70 17.50
C TYR A 306 -11.25 -4.24 18.94
N LEU A 307 -10.88 -3.01 19.28
CA LEU A 307 -11.09 -2.43 20.60
C LEU A 307 -12.57 -2.31 20.94
N LYS A 308 -13.40 -1.82 20.01
CA LYS A 308 -14.84 -1.66 20.22
C LYS A 308 -15.57 -3.00 20.41
N ASN A 309 -15.18 -4.03 19.67
CA ASN A 309 -15.82 -5.35 19.76
C ASN A 309 -15.22 -6.24 20.86
N GLY A 310 -13.94 -6.07 21.21
CA GLY A 310 -13.33 -6.76 22.35
C GLY A 310 -14.02 -6.40 23.66
N GLN A 311 -14.36 -5.12 23.85
CA GLN A 311 -15.11 -4.65 25.02
C GLN A 311 -16.52 -5.27 25.14
N HIS A 312 -17.14 -5.71 24.04
CA HIS A 312 -18.46 -6.34 24.09
C HIS A 312 -18.41 -7.80 24.58
N ILE A 313 -17.29 -8.51 24.39
CA ILE A 313 -17.13 -9.91 24.81
C ILE A 313 -16.89 -9.99 26.32
N ASP A 314 -16.09 -9.06 26.86
CA ASP A 314 -15.81 -9.03 28.31
C ASP A 314 -17.07 -8.70 29.13
N ILE A 315 -17.96 -7.85 28.60
CA ILE A 315 -19.24 -7.46 29.26
C ILE A 315 -20.28 -8.59 29.24
N GLU A 316 -20.27 -9.46 28.22
CA GLU A 316 -21.16 -10.63 28.18
C GLU A 316 -20.67 -11.76 29.10
N GLN A 317 -19.36 -11.93 29.27
CA GLN A 317 -18.82 -12.89 30.24
C GLN A 317 -19.03 -12.45 31.70
N GLU A 318 -18.92 -11.15 32.00
CA GLU A 318 -19.18 -10.60 33.34
C GLU A 318 -20.67 -10.60 33.72
N LYS A 319 -21.60 -10.79 32.76
CA LYS A 319 -23.03 -10.98 33.02
C LYS A 319 -23.46 -12.43 33.17
N SER A 320 -22.58 -13.39 32.85
CA SER A 320 -22.84 -14.83 32.96
C SER A 320 -22.26 -15.47 34.22
N ASP A 321 -21.46 -14.72 34.98
CA ASP A 321 -20.97 -15.05 36.32
C ASP A 321 -21.79 -14.31 37.40
#